data_AF-A0A7S3FX66-F1
#
_entry.id   AF-A0A7S3FX66-F1
#
_cell.length_a   1.000
_cell.length_b   1.000
_cell.length_c   1.000
_cell.angle_alpha   90.00
_cell.angle_beta   90.00
_cell.angle_gamma   90.00
#
_symmetry.space_group_name_H-M   'P 1'
#
loop_
_entity.id
_entity.type
_entity.pdbx_description
1 polymer ?
#
loop_
_entity_poly.entity_id
_entity_poly.type
_entity_poly.pdbx_seq_one_letter_code
_entity_poly.pdbx_strand_id
1 'polypeptide(L)'
;MTTSIDEGVESKLLGKRVELEKNEEPGNAIYYFKHGLRFVHPYKHVFTCFVKRRWIGSKLIDVYSKEFKAFSRDYYVHALNCHQQEEVQATSKFRGKIRVNGKGVDEEYVLRDGDKIEHETWREETPVIAGLPAIVKESAEFLIVNKPSSVPVHSCGNFLHNTLQNILVNDLGFRNPPNAKEMAKAAAKTRAETPAQAEEKVEPLQCRGEIKTVHRLDRQTSGLVFFAKTQRASDRFRKLMIDNKISKVYYARVRGDFSKCRGLDSERQEVRVSNMIFCVSNIDAFWDCCEESQLKFEFKDKAKLAVTRFKFKRYDAESCTSLVKCYPLTGRTHQIRVHLKHLGFPIANDQ
;
A
#
# COMPACT_ATOMS: atom_id res chain seq x y z
N MET A 1 -10.86 -12.11 -35.35
CA MET A 1 -10.20 -10.94 -35.96
C MET A 1 -9.29 -10.33 -34.92
N THR A 2 -8.01 -10.65 -35.05
CA THR A 2 -6.89 -10.21 -34.19
C THR A 2 -6.45 -8.82 -34.64
N THR A 3 -6.75 -7.79 -33.87
CA THR A 3 -6.13 -6.47 -34.05
C THR A 3 -4.79 -6.46 -33.33
N SER A 4 -3.72 -6.55 -34.13
CA SER A 4 -2.34 -6.28 -33.75
C SER A 4 -2.23 -4.86 -33.18
N ILE A 5 -1.68 -4.75 -31.98
CA ILE A 5 -1.29 -3.45 -31.43
C ILE A 5 0.07 -3.11 -32.04
N ASP A 6 0.09 -1.96 -32.71
CA ASP A 6 1.15 -1.44 -33.56
C ASP A 6 2.48 -1.25 -32.81
N GLU A 7 3.53 -1.95 -33.22
CA GLU A 7 4.90 -1.88 -32.66
C GLU A 7 5.57 -0.51 -32.93
N GLY A 8 4.93 0.38 -33.69
CA GLY A 8 5.46 1.68 -34.09
C GLY A 8 5.44 2.80 -33.04
N VAL A 9 4.78 2.61 -31.88
CA VAL A 9 4.71 3.66 -30.84
C VAL A 9 5.93 3.64 -29.91
N GLU A 10 6.66 2.52 -29.83
CA GLU A 10 7.82 2.35 -28.95
C GLU A 10 9.02 3.22 -29.35
N SER A 11 9.19 3.56 -30.64
CA SER A 11 10.40 4.26 -31.11
C SER A 11 10.35 5.79 -31.00
N LYS A 12 9.16 6.41 -30.93
CA LYS A 12 9.03 7.88 -30.93
C LYS A 12 9.33 8.56 -29.58
N LEU A 13 9.36 7.81 -28.48
CA LEU A 13 9.64 8.34 -27.14
C LEU A 13 11.12 8.25 -26.72
N LEU A 14 11.98 7.55 -27.49
CA LEU A 14 13.42 7.52 -27.23
C LEU A 14 14.16 8.83 -27.59
N GLY A 15 13.48 9.80 -28.22
CA GLY A 15 14.10 11.02 -28.75
C GLY A 15 13.98 12.29 -27.89
N LYS A 16 13.23 12.29 -26.79
CA LYS A 16 13.16 13.46 -25.90
C LYS A 16 13.59 13.05 -24.49
N ARG A 17 14.76 13.56 -24.08
CA ARG A 17 15.09 13.87 -22.68
C ARG A 17 14.02 14.83 -22.13
N VAL A 18 12.80 14.34 -21.90
CA VAL A 18 11.83 15.06 -21.09
C VAL A 18 12.32 14.92 -19.65
N GLU A 19 12.58 16.06 -19.03
CA GLU A 19 13.11 16.23 -17.69
C GLU A 19 12.50 15.23 -16.70
N LEU A 20 13.25 14.18 -16.36
CA LEU A 20 12.92 13.14 -15.37
C LEU A 20 12.88 13.67 -13.92
N GLU A 21 12.89 14.99 -13.73
CA GLU A 21 13.11 15.65 -12.43
C GLU A 21 11.81 15.95 -11.67
N LYS A 22 10.62 15.81 -12.28
CA LYS A 22 9.33 16.18 -11.66
C LYS A 22 8.43 14.99 -11.27
N ASN A 23 8.98 13.81 -11.02
CA ASN A 23 8.19 12.60 -10.70
C ASN A 23 7.83 12.42 -9.21
N GLU A 24 8.06 13.43 -8.36
CA GLU A 24 7.87 13.29 -6.90
C GLU A 24 6.42 13.48 -6.41
N GLU A 25 5.55 14.12 -7.20
CA GLU A 25 4.15 14.36 -6.82
C GLU A 25 3.23 13.21 -7.25
N PRO A 26 2.22 12.84 -6.43
CA PRO A 26 1.16 11.91 -6.83
C PRO A 26 0.45 12.43 -8.08
N GLY A 27 0.76 11.86 -9.25
CA GLY A 27 0.19 12.28 -10.54
C GLY A 27 1.20 12.35 -11.68
N ASN A 28 2.50 12.47 -11.37
CA ASN A 28 3.54 12.66 -12.39
C ASN A 28 4.29 11.37 -12.77
N ALA A 29 3.90 10.22 -12.24
CA ALA A 29 4.55 8.96 -12.59
C ALA A 29 4.27 8.58 -14.05
N ILE A 30 5.32 8.18 -14.76
CA ILE A 30 5.22 7.66 -16.12
C ILE A 30 4.99 6.14 -16.03
N TYR A 31 3.89 5.67 -16.62
CA TYR A 31 3.51 4.27 -16.62
C TYR A 31 3.82 3.61 -17.97
N TYR A 32 4.13 2.33 -17.94
CA TYR A 32 4.19 1.49 -19.14
C TYR A 32 3.52 0.14 -18.87
N PHE A 33 3.09 -0.55 -19.93
CA PHE A 33 2.31 -1.77 -19.83
C PHE A 33 2.98 -2.89 -20.61
N LYS A 34 3.16 -4.05 -19.98
CA LYS A 34 3.81 -5.21 -20.59
C LYS A 34 3.22 -6.49 -20.04
N HIS A 35 2.87 -7.44 -20.91
CA HIS A 35 2.30 -8.75 -20.55
C HIS A 35 1.11 -8.68 -19.57
N GLY A 36 0.20 -7.70 -19.76
CA GLY A 36 -0.97 -7.54 -18.88
C GLY A 36 -0.67 -6.94 -17.50
N LEU A 37 0.53 -6.40 -17.28
CA LEU A 37 0.93 -5.71 -16.05
C LEU A 37 1.17 -4.22 -16.30
N ARG A 38 0.87 -3.42 -15.28
CA ARG A 38 1.17 -1.99 -15.18
C ARG A 38 2.46 -1.81 -14.39
N PHE A 39 3.40 -1.11 -15.01
CA PHE A 39 4.67 -0.73 -14.42
C PHE A 39 4.74 0.79 -14.23
N VAL A 40 5.60 1.21 -13.32
CA VAL A 40 5.98 2.61 -13.10
C VAL A 40 7.44 2.71 -13.48
N HIS A 41 7.80 3.67 -14.35
CA HIS A 41 9.22 3.93 -14.62
C HIS A 41 9.93 4.32 -13.32
N PRO A 42 11.16 3.85 -13.06
CA PRO A 42 11.91 4.21 -11.87
C PRO A 42 11.99 5.73 -11.70
N TYR A 43 11.80 6.20 -10.48
CA TYR A 43 11.81 7.63 -10.15
C TYR A 43 12.64 7.89 -8.90
N LYS A 44 13.18 9.11 -8.78
CA LYS A 44 13.83 9.56 -7.56
C LYS A 44 12.77 9.80 -6.48
N HIS A 45 13.05 9.38 -5.26
CA HIS A 45 12.20 9.61 -4.11
C HIS A 45 13.03 9.93 -2.88
N VAL A 46 12.58 10.92 -2.10
CA VAL A 46 13.21 11.30 -0.84
C VAL A 46 12.33 10.87 0.33
N PHE A 47 12.78 9.86 1.08
CA PHE A 47 12.19 9.55 2.37
C PHE A 47 12.60 10.60 3.38
N THR A 48 11.64 11.19 4.09
CA THR A 48 11.92 12.17 5.14
C THR A 48 11.27 11.74 6.44
N CYS A 49 12.02 11.77 7.54
CA CYS A 49 11.44 11.62 8.87
C CYS A 49 12.24 12.40 9.91
N PHE A 50 11.58 12.82 10.98
CA PHE A 50 12.26 13.33 12.16
C PHE A 50 12.75 12.18 13.03
N VAL A 51 13.87 12.41 13.70
CA VAL A 51 14.44 11.47 14.66
C VAL A 51 13.42 11.15 15.73
N LYS A 52 13.23 9.85 15.96
CA LYS A 52 12.32 9.34 16.99
C LYS A 52 13.08 9.26 18.31
N ARG A 53 12.36 9.40 19.43
CA ARG A 53 12.93 9.34 20.79
C ARG A 53 13.88 8.15 21.01
N ARG A 54 13.52 6.97 20.50
CA ARG A 54 14.32 5.73 20.64
C ARG A 54 15.62 5.70 19.83
N TRP A 55 15.79 6.62 18.87
CA TRP A 55 16.98 6.71 18.01
C TRP A 55 18.00 7.71 18.55
N ILE A 56 17.60 8.60 19.48
CA ILE A 56 18.47 9.62 20.06
C ILE A 56 19.67 8.95 20.71
N GLY A 57 20.88 9.45 20.43
CA GLY A 57 22.13 8.91 20.93
C GLY A 57 22.63 7.65 20.19
N SER A 58 21.88 7.14 19.21
CA SER A 58 22.34 6.04 18.36
C SER A 58 23.04 6.56 17.10
N LYS A 59 24.01 5.81 16.59
CA LYS A 59 24.60 6.06 15.27
C LYS A 59 23.54 5.90 14.18
N LEU A 60 23.52 6.81 13.21
CA LEU A 60 22.55 6.79 12.11
C LEU A 60 22.62 5.47 11.31
N ILE A 61 23.83 4.99 11.02
CA ILE A 61 24.05 3.74 10.28
C ILE A 61 23.47 2.52 11.00
N ASP A 62 23.48 2.50 12.33
CA ASP A 62 22.93 1.38 13.11
C ASP A 62 21.41 1.40 13.12
N VAL A 63 20.80 2.59 13.16
CA VAL A 63 19.35 2.75 13.01
C VAL A 63 18.90 2.26 11.64
N TYR A 64 19.60 2.67 10.55
CA TYR A 64 19.34 2.16 9.21
C TYR A 64 19.45 0.64 9.13
N SER A 65 20.57 0.09 9.62
CA SER A 65 20.84 -1.36 9.56
C SER A 65 19.83 -2.20 10.34
N LYS A 66 19.33 -1.69 11.48
CA LYS A 66 18.41 -2.44 12.36
C LYS A 66 16.96 -2.28 11.96
N GLU A 67 16.51 -1.06 11.66
CA GLU A 67 15.10 -0.75 11.46
C GLU A 67 14.68 -0.66 9.99
N PHE A 68 15.62 -0.42 9.07
CA PHE A 68 15.32 -0.21 7.65
C PHE A 68 16.00 -1.29 6.80
N LYS A 69 15.35 -2.45 6.66
CA LYS A 69 15.91 -3.58 5.89
C LYS A 69 15.66 -3.51 4.38
N ALA A 70 15.27 -2.34 3.85
CA ALA A 70 15.09 -2.17 2.41
C ALA A 70 16.40 -2.34 1.63
N PHE A 71 17.52 -1.97 2.25
CA PHE A 71 18.86 -2.09 1.67
C PHE A 71 19.86 -2.66 2.69
N SER A 72 21.02 -3.12 2.21
CA SER A 72 22.09 -3.63 3.06
C SER A 72 22.80 -2.50 3.82
N ARG A 73 23.54 -2.85 4.89
CA ARG A 73 24.41 -1.90 5.59
C ARG A 73 25.40 -1.24 4.64
N ASP A 74 26.04 -2.02 3.76
CA ASP A 74 27.01 -1.49 2.78
C ASP A 74 26.38 -0.43 1.85
N TYR A 75 25.12 -0.63 1.46
CA TYR A 75 24.41 0.39 0.70
C TYR A 75 24.22 1.67 1.51
N TYR A 76 23.83 1.57 2.79
CA TYR A 76 23.63 2.75 3.62
C TYR A 76 24.93 3.48 3.93
N VAL A 77 26.02 2.74 4.16
CA VAL A 77 27.37 3.29 4.28
C VAL A 77 27.73 4.07 3.01
N HIS A 78 27.52 3.48 1.83
CA HIS A 78 27.76 4.18 0.58
C HIS A 78 26.90 5.44 0.46
N ALA A 79 25.60 5.37 0.75
CA ALA A 79 24.69 6.50 0.67
C ALA A 79 25.01 7.63 1.68
N LEU A 80 25.61 7.29 2.82
CA LEU A 80 26.17 8.24 3.80
C LEU A 80 27.52 8.81 3.37
N ASN A 81 28.26 8.21 2.45
CA ASN A 81 29.54 8.77 2.00
C ASN A 81 29.41 9.50 0.64
N CYS A 82 28.27 9.37 -0.04
CA CYS A 82 27.94 10.06 -1.28
C CYS A 82 27.49 11.52 -1.05
N HIS A 83 28.44 12.42 -0.75
CA HIS A 83 28.11 13.83 -0.47
C HIS A 83 28.63 14.84 -1.48
N GLN A 84 29.66 14.51 -2.25
CA GLN A 84 30.42 15.51 -3.01
C GLN A 84 30.83 15.12 -4.43
N GLN A 85 30.39 13.98 -4.97
CA GLN A 85 30.78 13.57 -6.33
C GLN A 85 29.58 13.52 -7.28
N GLU A 86 29.65 14.35 -8.32
CA GLU A 86 28.69 14.39 -9.44
C GLU A 86 28.79 13.14 -10.34
N GLU A 87 29.92 12.44 -10.32
CA GLU A 87 30.15 11.25 -11.15
C GLU A 87 31.05 10.27 -10.40
N VAL A 88 30.53 9.54 -9.41
CA VAL A 88 31.06 8.19 -9.23
C VAL A 88 30.33 7.34 -10.25
N GLN A 89 31.06 6.51 -10.99
CA GLN A 89 30.54 5.39 -11.75
C GLN A 89 29.66 4.54 -10.83
N ALA A 90 28.42 4.98 -10.64
CA ALA A 90 27.41 4.29 -9.89
C ALA A 90 27.06 3.11 -10.77
N THR A 91 27.81 2.01 -10.58
CA THR A 91 27.26 0.69 -10.85
C THR A 91 25.84 0.72 -10.31
N SER A 92 24.87 0.32 -11.15
CA SER A 92 23.42 0.54 -10.94
C SER A 92 22.90 0.17 -9.54
N LYS A 93 23.69 -0.60 -8.78
CA LYS A 93 23.44 -1.12 -7.45
C LYS A 93 23.44 -0.09 -6.30
N PHE A 94 24.15 1.05 -6.40
CA PHE A 94 24.33 1.98 -5.26
C PHE A 94 23.91 3.43 -5.56
N ARG A 95 22.66 3.65 -5.96
CA ARG A 95 22.11 5.01 -6.16
C ARG A 95 21.35 5.48 -4.93
N GLY A 96 21.99 6.27 -4.07
CA GLY A 96 21.30 6.94 -2.95
C GLY A 96 22.15 7.97 -2.23
N LYS A 97 21.50 8.92 -1.55
CA LYS A 97 22.15 9.95 -0.72
C LYS A 97 21.38 10.09 0.58
N ILE A 98 22.09 10.02 1.71
CA ILE A 98 21.50 10.27 3.03
C ILE A 98 22.02 11.60 3.57
N ARG A 99 21.10 12.41 4.09
CA ARG A 99 21.39 13.73 4.68
C ARG A 99 20.69 13.85 6.03
N VAL A 100 21.26 14.65 6.92
CA VAL A 100 20.62 15.10 8.16
C VAL A 100 20.55 16.61 8.15
N ASN A 101 19.35 17.16 8.31
CA ASN A 101 19.07 18.59 8.23
C ASN A 101 19.61 19.23 6.94
N GLY A 102 19.45 18.54 5.80
CA GLY A 102 19.96 18.97 4.50
C GLY A 102 21.47 18.82 4.28
N LYS A 103 22.24 18.35 5.27
CA LYS A 103 23.71 18.20 5.18
C LYS A 103 24.12 16.74 5.10
N GLY A 104 25.19 16.47 4.35
CA GLY A 104 25.85 15.16 4.38
C GLY A 104 26.44 14.87 5.77
N VAL A 105 26.34 13.61 6.20
CA VAL A 105 26.90 13.10 7.46
C VAL A 105 27.52 11.72 7.24
N ASP A 106 28.58 11.41 7.96
CA ASP A 106 29.27 10.12 7.89
C ASP A 106 28.63 9.05 8.81
N GLU A 107 29.24 7.86 8.83
CA GLU A 107 28.81 6.70 9.63
C GLU A 107 28.93 6.92 11.14
N GLU A 108 29.76 7.86 11.58
CA GLU A 108 29.96 8.19 13.00
C GLU A 108 28.91 9.17 13.52
N TYR A 109 28.05 9.69 12.65
CA TYR A 109 27.00 10.62 13.04
C TYR A 109 26.03 10.02 14.06
N VAL A 110 25.95 10.66 15.23
CA VAL A 110 25.04 10.30 16.32
C VAL A 110 23.79 11.19 16.27
N LEU A 111 22.63 10.56 16.20
CA LEU A 111 21.34 11.23 16.06
C LEU A 111 20.93 12.02 17.30
N ARG A 112 20.38 13.22 17.08
CA ARG A 112 19.92 14.14 18.11
C ARG A 112 18.43 14.38 18.01
N ASP A 113 17.85 14.89 19.10
CA ASP A 113 16.45 15.31 19.06
C ASP A 113 16.24 16.43 18.04
N GLY A 114 15.12 16.38 17.32
CA GLY A 114 14.77 17.35 16.29
C GLY A 114 15.46 17.16 14.93
N ASP A 115 16.46 16.28 14.81
CA ASP A 115 17.10 16.00 13.52
C ASP A 115 16.11 15.50 12.48
N LYS A 116 16.21 16.04 11.26
CA LYS A 116 15.47 15.57 10.08
C LYS A 116 16.38 14.71 9.22
N ILE A 117 16.06 13.42 9.12
CA ILE A 117 16.73 12.47 8.23
C ILE A 117 16.07 12.53 6.86
N GLU A 118 16.89 12.59 5.81
CA GLU A 118 16.46 12.62 4.41
C GLU A 118 17.25 11.55 3.62
N HIS A 119 16.55 10.59 3.01
CA HIS A 119 17.15 9.54 2.20
C HIS A 119 16.60 9.59 0.78
N GLU A 120 17.41 10.11 -0.12
CA GLU A 120 17.15 10.13 -1.55
C GLU A 120 17.58 8.80 -2.17
N THR A 121 16.70 8.15 -2.92
CA THR A 121 16.98 6.89 -3.61
C THR A 121 16.13 6.75 -4.86
N TRP A 122 16.44 5.76 -5.69
CA TRP A 122 15.59 5.37 -6.81
C TRP A 122 14.55 4.35 -6.34
N ARG A 123 13.29 4.66 -6.60
CA ARG A 123 12.16 3.78 -6.33
C ARG A 123 11.83 2.97 -7.57
N GLU A 124 11.78 1.65 -7.38
CA GLU A 124 11.22 0.71 -8.32
C GLU A 124 10.03 0.01 -7.66
N GLU A 125 8.83 0.27 -8.18
CA GLU A 125 7.61 -0.34 -7.66
C GLU A 125 7.41 -1.71 -8.28
N THR A 126 6.92 -2.66 -7.47
CA THR A 126 6.48 -3.95 -8.02
C THR A 126 5.33 -3.70 -9.00
N PRO A 127 5.34 -4.33 -10.19
CA PRO A 127 4.23 -4.21 -11.12
C PRO A 127 2.95 -4.77 -10.53
N VAL A 128 1.83 -4.22 -10.97
CA VAL A 128 0.49 -4.69 -10.62
C VAL A 128 -0.26 -5.10 -11.87
N ILE A 129 -1.36 -5.83 -11.73
CA ILE A 129 -2.21 -6.17 -12.88
C ILE A 129 -2.69 -4.89 -13.59
N ALA A 130 -2.63 -4.90 -14.92
CA ALA A 130 -3.12 -3.80 -15.74
C ALA A 130 -4.66 -3.78 -15.79
N GLY A 131 -5.20 -2.67 -16.28
CA GLY A 131 -6.63 -2.46 -16.44
C GLY A 131 -7.24 -1.57 -15.37
N LEU A 132 -8.36 -0.95 -15.72
CA LEU A 132 -9.08 -0.04 -14.83
C LEU A 132 -10.01 -0.84 -13.91
N PRO A 133 -10.10 -0.47 -12.62
CA PRO A 133 -11.04 -1.10 -11.71
C PRO A 133 -12.48 -0.80 -12.15
N ALA A 134 -13.34 -1.81 -12.13
CA ALA A 134 -14.75 -1.62 -12.44
C ALA A 134 -15.42 -0.75 -11.37
N ILE A 135 -16.10 0.32 -11.79
CA ILE A 135 -16.95 1.12 -10.91
C ILE A 135 -18.26 0.37 -10.74
N VAL A 136 -18.50 -0.13 -9.53
CA VAL A 136 -19.70 -0.90 -9.18
C VAL A 136 -20.86 0.05 -8.88
N LYS A 137 -20.57 1.15 -8.18
CA LYS A 137 -21.57 2.18 -7.85
C LYS A 137 -20.90 3.52 -7.58
N GLU A 138 -21.49 4.59 -8.10
CA GLU A 138 -21.13 5.95 -7.77
C GLU A 138 -22.37 6.71 -7.30
N SER A 139 -22.19 7.58 -6.31
CA SER A 139 -23.21 8.50 -5.79
C SER A 139 -22.58 9.86 -5.47
N ALA A 140 -23.38 10.80 -4.98
CA ALA A 140 -22.86 12.08 -4.48
C ALA A 140 -21.93 11.91 -3.25
N GLU A 141 -22.13 10.85 -2.44
CA GLU A 141 -21.41 10.69 -1.17
C GLU A 141 -20.30 9.65 -1.21
N PHE A 142 -20.34 8.70 -2.15
CA PHE A 142 -19.41 7.59 -2.19
C PHE A 142 -19.21 6.97 -3.56
N LEU A 143 -18.11 6.23 -3.67
CA LEU A 143 -17.70 5.42 -4.82
C LEU A 143 -17.38 3.99 -4.34
N ILE A 144 -17.93 2.99 -5.01
CA ILE A 144 -17.61 1.57 -4.83
C ILE A 144 -16.96 1.06 -6.10
N VAL A 145 -15.78 0.47 -5.95
CA VAL A 145 -15.04 -0.14 -7.05
C VAL A 145 -14.70 -1.59 -6.74
N ASN A 146 -14.60 -2.40 -7.78
CA ASN A 146 -14.07 -3.76 -7.66
C ASN A 146 -12.56 -3.73 -7.85
N LYS A 147 -11.82 -3.83 -6.74
CA LYS A 147 -10.36 -3.85 -6.74
C LYS A 147 -9.86 -5.20 -7.26
N PRO A 148 -9.00 -5.24 -8.28
CA PRO A 148 -8.38 -6.49 -8.71
C PRO A 148 -7.37 -6.98 -7.66
N SER A 149 -6.97 -8.26 -7.74
CA SER A 149 -5.84 -8.76 -6.93
C SER A 149 -4.55 -8.07 -7.37
N SER A 150 -3.49 -8.16 -6.55
CA SER A 150 -2.16 -7.53 -6.71
C SER A 150 -2.06 -6.02 -6.48
N VAL A 151 -3.16 -5.26 -6.53
CA VAL A 151 -3.16 -3.79 -6.36
C VAL A 151 -3.41 -3.40 -4.89
N PRO A 152 -2.51 -2.65 -4.21
CA PRO A 152 -2.79 -2.04 -2.91
C PRO A 152 -3.85 -0.94 -3.01
N VAL A 153 -4.62 -0.70 -1.94
CA VAL A 153 -5.66 0.35 -1.96
C VAL A 153 -5.08 1.76 -2.01
N HIS A 154 -4.05 2.02 -1.20
CA HIS A 154 -3.37 3.31 -1.07
C HIS A 154 -1.86 3.09 -0.94
N SER A 155 -1.08 4.16 -1.00
CA SER A 155 0.37 4.12 -0.92
C SER A 155 0.85 3.43 0.36
N CYS A 156 1.66 2.39 0.22
CA CYS A 156 2.20 1.62 1.33
C CYS A 156 3.41 0.78 0.87
N GLY A 157 4.38 0.57 1.76
CA GLY A 157 5.57 -0.25 1.46
C GLY A 157 6.30 0.24 0.21
N ASN A 158 6.36 -0.61 -0.82
CA ASN A 158 6.99 -0.31 -2.11
C ASN A 158 6.04 0.27 -3.17
N PHE A 159 4.82 0.62 -2.80
CA PHE A 159 3.82 1.14 -3.73
C PHE A 159 3.49 2.58 -3.39
N LEU A 160 3.87 3.51 -4.25
CA LEU A 160 3.45 4.91 -4.18
C LEU A 160 2.40 5.14 -5.27
N HIS A 161 2.73 4.84 -6.52
CA HIS A 161 1.94 5.12 -7.71
C HIS A 161 1.08 3.93 -8.16
N ASN A 162 1.57 2.70 -8.03
CA ASN A 162 0.82 1.49 -8.39
C ASN A 162 -0.20 1.13 -7.29
N THR A 163 -1.20 1.99 -7.09
CA THR A 163 -2.26 1.82 -6.09
C THR A 163 -3.62 2.12 -6.67
N LEU A 164 -4.68 1.52 -6.11
CA LEU A 164 -6.06 1.75 -6.54
C LEU A 164 -6.42 3.23 -6.49
N GLN A 165 -6.03 3.92 -5.41
CA GLN A 165 -6.27 5.35 -5.26
C GLN A 165 -5.63 6.17 -6.39
N ASN A 166 -4.38 5.87 -6.76
CA ASN A 166 -3.72 6.60 -7.84
C ASN A 166 -4.21 6.22 -9.24
N ILE A 167 -4.67 4.99 -9.44
CA ILE A 167 -5.38 4.62 -10.67
C ILE A 167 -6.66 5.44 -10.81
N LEU A 168 -7.43 5.59 -9.72
CA LEU A 168 -8.65 6.39 -9.71
C LEU A 168 -8.38 7.87 -10.00
N VAL A 169 -7.30 8.41 -9.43
CA VAL A 169 -6.93 9.82 -9.62
C VAL A 169 -6.41 10.07 -11.04
N ASN A 170 -5.43 9.29 -11.48
CA ASN A 170 -4.69 9.57 -12.71
C ASN A 170 -5.43 9.13 -13.97
N ASP A 171 -6.21 8.03 -13.89
CA ASP A 171 -6.78 7.41 -15.09
C ASP A 171 -8.32 7.53 -15.14
N LEU A 172 -8.96 7.92 -14.04
CA LEU A 172 -10.43 7.95 -13.94
C LEU A 172 -11.00 9.31 -13.51
N GLY A 173 -10.17 10.35 -13.41
CA GLY A 173 -10.62 11.74 -13.19
C GLY A 173 -11.05 12.06 -11.76
N PHE A 174 -10.70 11.24 -10.77
CA PHE A 174 -10.90 11.59 -9.37
C PHE A 174 -9.72 12.44 -8.84
N ARG A 175 -9.85 12.99 -7.64
CA ARG A 175 -8.74 13.68 -6.98
C ARG A 175 -8.62 13.33 -5.51
N ASN A 176 -7.41 13.44 -4.99
CA ASN A 176 -7.19 13.38 -3.54
C ASN A 176 -7.63 14.70 -2.91
N PRO A 177 -8.12 14.68 -1.66
CA PRO A 177 -8.32 15.92 -0.91
C PRO A 177 -6.96 16.61 -0.71
N PRO A 178 -6.92 17.95 -0.73
CA PRO A 178 -5.68 18.70 -0.60
C PRO A 178 -5.02 18.40 0.75
N ASN A 179 -3.70 18.20 0.73
CA ASN A 179 -2.89 18.02 1.92
C ASN A 179 -2.57 19.37 2.60
N ALA A 180 -2.07 19.36 3.83
CA ALA A 180 -1.81 20.58 4.60
C ALA A 180 -0.83 21.55 3.91
N LYS A 181 0.17 21.03 3.17
CA LYS A 181 1.10 21.86 2.40
C LYS A 181 0.41 22.50 1.19
N GLU A 182 -0.42 21.74 0.48
CA GLU A 182 -1.21 22.24 -0.65
C GLU A 182 -2.23 23.27 -0.20
N MET A 183 -2.88 23.07 0.94
CA MET A 183 -3.78 24.06 1.54
C MET A 183 -3.03 25.34 1.93
N ALA A 184 -1.85 25.22 2.56
CA ALA A 184 -1.01 26.36 2.92
C ALA A 184 -0.51 27.11 1.67
N LYS A 185 -0.11 26.38 0.62
CA LYS A 185 0.32 26.95 -0.66
C LYS A 185 -0.83 27.64 -1.39
N ALA A 186 -2.02 27.05 -1.40
CA ALA A 186 -3.23 27.66 -1.98
C ALA A 186 -3.61 28.96 -1.24
N ALA A 187 -3.53 28.97 0.09
CA ALA A 187 -3.75 30.16 0.91
C ALA A 187 -2.71 31.26 0.64
N ALA A 188 -1.46 30.89 0.34
CA ALA A 188 -0.41 31.83 -0.07
C ALA A 188 -0.58 32.34 -1.51
N LYS A 189 -1.09 31.50 -2.43
CA LYS A 189 -1.34 31.82 -3.85
C LYS A 189 -2.43 32.87 -4.06
N THR A 190 -3.36 33.01 -3.13
CA THR A 190 -4.39 34.09 -3.14
C THR A 190 -3.83 35.52 -3.06
N ARG A 191 -2.50 35.70 -2.98
CA ARG A 191 -1.83 37.01 -2.92
C ARG A 191 -0.92 37.35 -4.09
N ALA A 192 -0.75 36.47 -5.06
CA ALA A 192 0.05 36.76 -6.25
C ALA A 192 -0.33 35.81 -7.37
N GLU A 193 -0.81 36.34 -8.51
CA GLU A 193 -0.50 35.77 -9.82
C GLU A 193 -0.83 36.72 -10.99
N THR A 194 0.22 37.07 -11.72
CA THR A 194 0.21 37.51 -13.13
C THR A 194 0.45 36.24 -13.99
N PRO A 195 -0.12 36.09 -15.20
CA PRO A 195 -0.10 34.81 -15.91
C PRO A 195 1.17 34.64 -16.77
N ALA A 196 1.77 33.44 -16.71
CA ALA A 196 2.77 32.98 -17.67
C ALA A 196 2.33 31.68 -18.39
N GLN A 197 2.72 31.69 -19.67
CA GLN A 197 2.49 30.86 -20.86
C GLN A 197 2.16 29.36 -20.70
N ALA A 198 1.32 28.92 -21.65
CA ALA A 198 0.77 27.57 -21.76
C ALA A 198 1.70 26.63 -22.54
N GLU A 199 2.16 25.57 -21.88
CA GLU A 199 2.61 24.34 -22.55
C GLU A 199 1.40 23.51 -22.98
N GLU A 200 1.59 22.71 -24.03
CA GLU A 200 0.60 21.85 -24.68
C GLU A 200 0.00 20.85 -23.68
N LYS A 201 -1.13 21.22 -23.08
CA LYS A 201 -1.84 20.42 -22.09
C LYS A 201 -2.68 19.37 -22.80
N VAL A 202 -2.40 18.09 -22.52
CA VAL A 202 -3.39 17.02 -22.65
C VAL A 202 -4.69 17.50 -22.01
N GLU A 203 -5.82 17.41 -22.71
CA GLU A 203 -7.11 17.85 -22.15
C GLU A 203 -7.31 17.17 -20.79
N PRO A 204 -7.45 17.94 -19.70
CA PRO A 204 -7.54 17.35 -18.38
C PRO A 204 -8.82 16.52 -18.29
N LEU A 205 -8.69 15.27 -17.82
CA LEU A 205 -9.81 14.41 -17.48
C LEU A 205 -10.85 15.21 -16.69
N GLN A 206 -12.12 15.10 -17.08
CA GLN A 206 -13.20 15.78 -16.37
C GLN A 206 -13.20 15.36 -14.90
N CYS A 207 -13.07 16.34 -14.00
CA CYS A 207 -13.00 16.09 -12.57
C CYS A 207 -14.33 15.49 -12.06
N ARG A 208 -14.26 14.26 -11.54
CA ARG A 208 -15.39 13.51 -10.95
C ARG A 208 -15.54 13.72 -9.44
N GLY A 209 -14.65 14.54 -8.87
CA GLY A 209 -14.65 14.93 -7.46
C GLY A 209 -13.60 14.22 -6.60
N GLU A 210 -13.61 14.55 -5.31
CA GLU A 210 -12.67 14.00 -4.34
C GLU A 210 -13.00 12.56 -3.96
N ILE A 211 -11.98 11.81 -3.58
CA ILE A 211 -12.12 10.49 -2.97
C ILE A 211 -11.27 10.39 -1.70
N LYS A 212 -11.84 9.74 -0.68
CA LYS A 212 -11.18 9.48 0.60
C LYS A 212 -11.29 8.00 0.95
N THR A 213 -10.15 7.39 1.22
CA THR A 213 -10.08 6.00 1.68
C THR A 213 -10.64 5.91 3.11
N VAL A 214 -11.65 5.04 3.31
CA VAL A 214 -12.26 4.78 4.64
C VAL A 214 -11.96 3.37 5.17
N HIS A 215 -11.62 2.43 4.29
CA HIS A 215 -11.14 1.10 4.65
C HIS A 215 -10.16 0.59 3.58
N ARG A 216 -9.52 -0.54 3.85
CA ARG A 216 -8.58 -1.18 2.92
C ARG A 216 -8.89 -2.67 2.76
N LEU A 217 -8.45 -3.22 1.64
CA LEU A 217 -8.25 -4.65 1.43
C LEU A 217 -6.74 -4.89 1.30
N ASP A 218 -6.30 -6.10 1.64
CA ASP A 218 -4.91 -6.50 1.41
C ASP A 218 -4.61 -6.51 -0.10
N ARG A 219 -3.33 -6.32 -0.44
CA ARG A 219 -2.87 -6.24 -1.84
C ARG A 219 -3.36 -7.41 -2.69
N GLN A 220 -3.21 -8.64 -2.19
CA GLN A 220 -3.59 -9.87 -2.87
C GLN A 220 -5.10 -10.19 -2.79
N THR A 221 -5.87 -9.46 -1.97
CA THR A 221 -7.33 -9.66 -1.85
C THR A 221 -8.03 -8.83 -2.92
N SER A 222 -8.84 -9.45 -3.78
CA SER A 222 -9.73 -8.75 -4.70
C SER A 222 -11.09 -8.46 -4.05
N GLY A 223 -11.87 -7.57 -4.66
CA GLY A 223 -13.26 -7.32 -4.27
C GLY A 223 -13.56 -5.86 -3.99
N LEU A 224 -14.68 -5.63 -3.30
CA LEU A 224 -15.27 -4.31 -3.15
C LEU A 224 -14.44 -3.41 -2.24
N VAL A 225 -14.08 -2.24 -2.74
CA VAL A 225 -13.48 -1.14 -1.96
C VAL A 225 -14.36 0.08 -2.09
N PHE A 226 -14.58 0.71 -0.95
CA PHE A 226 -15.43 1.86 -0.79
C PHE A 226 -14.58 3.11 -0.51
N PHE A 227 -14.87 4.20 -1.22
CA PHE A 227 -14.31 5.53 -1.02
C PHE A 227 -15.44 6.53 -0.71
N ALA A 228 -15.19 7.45 0.22
CA ALA A 228 -16.10 8.56 0.47
C ALA A 228 -15.75 9.75 -0.43
N LYS A 229 -16.75 10.46 -0.96
CA LYS A 229 -16.54 11.64 -1.82
C LYS A 229 -16.50 12.97 -1.08
N THR A 230 -16.86 12.97 0.21
CA THR A 230 -16.83 14.17 1.07
C THR A 230 -16.26 13.84 2.44
N GLN A 231 -15.79 14.86 3.18
CA GLN A 231 -15.32 14.69 4.54
C GLN A 231 -16.43 14.17 5.47
N ARG A 232 -17.63 14.76 5.38
CA ARG A 232 -18.82 14.33 6.14
C ARG A 232 -19.16 12.86 5.90
N ALA A 233 -19.15 12.42 4.64
CA ALA A 233 -19.36 11.03 4.28
C ALA A 233 -18.27 10.14 4.88
N SER A 234 -16.99 10.53 4.74
CA SER A 234 -15.84 9.81 5.28
C SER A 234 -15.99 9.55 6.79
N ASP A 235 -16.33 10.57 7.56
CA ASP A 235 -16.47 10.46 9.02
C ASP A 235 -17.65 9.56 9.41
N ARG A 236 -18.78 9.72 8.71
CA ARG A 236 -19.95 8.84 8.90
C ARG A 236 -19.62 7.38 8.61
N PHE A 237 -18.98 7.08 7.47
CA PHE A 237 -18.67 5.70 7.09
C PHE A 237 -17.60 5.08 8.00
N ARG A 238 -16.60 5.84 8.46
CA ARG A 238 -15.66 5.39 9.49
C ARG A 238 -16.37 5.04 10.78
N LYS A 239 -17.30 5.89 11.24
CA LYS A 239 -18.12 5.60 12.42
C LYS A 239 -18.93 4.32 12.25
N LEU A 240 -19.58 4.12 11.10
CA LEU A 240 -20.32 2.89 10.82
C LEU A 240 -19.43 1.64 10.83
N MET A 241 -18.18 1.74 10.35
CA MET A 241 -17.20 0.64 10.43
C MET A 241 -16.78 0.35 11.88
N ILE A 242 -16.51 1.39 12.68
CA ILE A 242 -16.11 1.27 14.09
C ILE A 242 -17.24 0.66 14.92
N ASP A 243 -18.47 1.12 14.68
CA ASP A 243 -19.68 0.65 15.36
C ASP A 243 -20.17 -0.72 14.82
N ASN A 244 -19.41 -1.38 13.93
CA ASN A 244 -19.74 -2.66 13.29
C ASN A 244 -21.12 -2.69 12.59
N LYS A 245 -21.59 -1.54 12.08
CA LYS A 245 -22.86 -1.42 11.34
C LYS A 245 -22.72 -1.77 9.86
N ILE A 246 -21.52 -2.11 9.40
CA ILE A 246 -21.24 -2.54 8.02
C ILE A 246 -20.90 -4.02 8.01
N SER A 247 -21.78 -4.80 7.37
CA SER A 247 -21.55 -6.23 7.14
C SER A 247 -20.61 -6.44 5.96
N LYS A 248 -19.59 -7.28 6.16
CA LYS A 248 -18.62 -7.65 5.12
C LYS A 248 -18.64 -9.17 4.95
N VAL A 249 -18.55 -9.60 3.71
CA VAL A 249 -18.60 -11.02 3.33
C VAL A 249 -17.50 -11.29 2.34
N TYR A 250 -16.72 -12.33 2.60
CA TYR A 250 -15.64 -12.78 1.73
C TYR A 250 -15.86 -14.24 1.36
N TYR A 251 -15.26 -14.64 0.24
CA TYR A 251 -15.13 -16.03 -0.14
C TYR A 251 -13.65 -16.37 -0.20
N ALA A 252 -13.27 -17.47 0.42
CA ALA A 252 -11.91 -17.99 0.43
C ALA A 252 -11.90 -19.43 -0.06
N ARG A 253 -10.95 -19.75 -0.94
CA ARG A 253 -10.60 -21.14 -1.26
C ARG A 253 -9.47 -21.56 -0.32
N VAL A 254 -9.70 -22.59 0.49
CA VAL A 254 -8.77 -23.06 1.52
C VAL A 254 -8.30 -24.47 1.22
N ARG A 255 -7.09 -24.84 1.64
CA ARG A 255 -6.58 -26.20 1.50
C ARG A 255 -7.32 -27.16 2.42
N GLY A 256 -7.56 -28.38 1.96
CA GLY A 256 -8.18 -29.44 2.74
C GLY A 256 -9.71 -29.42 2.73
N ASP A 257 -10.28 -30.43 3.37
CA ASP A 257 -11.72 -30.62 3.55
C ASP A 257 -12.20 -29.91 4.83
N PHE A 258 -12.70 -28.68 4.66
CA PHE A 258 -13.13 -27.81 5.76
C PHE A 258 -14.37 -28.35 6.47
N SER A 259 -15.10 -29.31 5.89
CA SER A 259 -16.20 -30.00 6.60
C SER A 259 -15.70 -30.74 7.84
N LYS A 260 -14.40 -31.07 7.89
CA LYS A 260 -13.72 -31.72 9.02
C LYS A 260 -13.11 -30.72 10.01
N CYS A 261 -13.42 -29.42 9.87
CA CYS A 261 -12.89 -28.40 10.77
C CYS A 261 -13.36 -28.64 12.22
N ARG A 262 -12.41 -28.63 13.17
CA ARG A 262 -12.74 -28.73 14.60
C ARG A 262 -13.65 -27.57 15.01
N GLY A 263 -14.70 -27.88 15.76
CA GLY A 263 -15.66 -26.88 16.24
C GLY A 263 -16.62 -26.35 15.16
N LEU A 264 -16.68 -26.99 13.99
CA LEU A 264 -17.70 -26.73 13.00
C LEU A 264 -19.05 -27.27 13.50
N ASP A 265 -20.04 -26.39 13.60
CA ASP A 265 -21.42 -26.73 13.89
C ASP A 265 -22.02 -27.53 12.73
N SER A 266 -22.55 -28.73 13.00
CA SER A 266 -23.05 -29.66 11.99
C SER A 266 -24.34 -29.18 11.31
N GLU A 267 -25.19 -28.42 12.00
CA GLU A 267 -26.45 -27.92 11.44
C GLU A 267 -26.21 -26.65 10.60
N ARG A 268 -25.48 -25.69 11.17
CA ARG A 268 -25.25 -24.38 10.56
C ARG A 268 -24.12 -24.41 9.54
N GLN A 269 -23.26 -25.44 9.61
CA GLN A 269 -22.02 -25.55 8.85
C GLN A 269 -21.10 -24.34 9.11
N GLU A 270 -21.05 -23.88 10.38
CA GLU A 270 -20.38 -22.65 10.79
C GLU A 270 -19.40 -22.88 11.95
N VAL A 271 -18.26 -22.20 11.93
CA VAL A 271 -17.30 -22.12 13.04
C VAL A 271 -16.97 -20.66 13.33
N ARG A 272 -16.82 -20.32 14.62
CA ARG A 272 -16.45 -18.98 15.07
C ARG A 272 -15.07 -19.01 15.72
N VAL A 273 -14.19 -18.13 15.26
CA VAL A 273 -12.85 -17.94 15.84
C VAL A 273 -12.80 -16.57 16.50
N SER A 274 -12.37 -16.53 17.76
CA SER A 274 -12.23 -15.31 18.57
C SER A 274 -10.84 -15.30 19.21
N ASN A 275 -9.82 -14.93 18.43
CA ASN A 275 -8.42 -15.03 18.80
C ASN A 275 -7.76 -13.65 18.86
N MET A 276 -6.63 -13.59 19.57
CA MET A 276 -5.77 -12.41 19.62
C MET A 276 -4.87 -12.41 18.38
N ILE A 277 -4.93 -11.35 17.58
CA ILE A 277 -4.05 -11.15 16.41
C ILE A 277 -2.93 -10.18 16.79
N PHE A 278 -1.68 -10.51 16.45
CA PHE A 278 -0.50 -9.70 16.70
C PHE A 278 0.49 -9.76 15.54
N CYS A 279 1.31 -8.71 15.40
CA CYS A 279 2.39 -8.66 14.42
C CYS A 279 3.65 -9.27 15.01
N VAL A 280 4.17 -10.30 14.35
CA VAL A 280 5.41 -10.99 14.72
C VAL A 280 6.62 -10.29 14.11
N SER A 281 6.53 -9.89 12.84
CA SER A 281 7.57 -9.12 12.15
C SER A 281 6.94 -8.01 11.31
N ASN A 282 7.27 -6.75 11.63
CA ASN A 282 6.85 -5.61 10.80
C ASN A 282 7.56 -5.60 9.44
N ILE A 283 8.77 -6.17 9.37
CA ILE A 283 9.60 -6.17 8.17
C ILE A 283 8.98 -7.10 7.12
N ASP A 284 8.63 -8.31 7.54
CA ASP A 284 8.06 -9.33 6.66
C ASP A 284 6.53 -9.23 6.57
N ALA A 285 5.95 -8.24 7.26
CA ALA A 285 4.51 -8.11 7.49
C ALA A 285 3.87 -9.45 7.95
N PHE A 286 4.57 -10.17 8.83
CA PHE A 286 4.13 -11.45 9.35
C PHE A 286 3.21 -11.26 10.56
N TRP A 287 2.01 -11.81 10.46
CA TRP A 287 0.95 -11.75 11.46
C TRP A 287 0.57 -13.15 11.88
N ASP A 288 0.26 -13.31 13.16
CA ASP A 288 -0.18 -14.59 13.72
C ASP A 288 -1.36 -14.38 14.68
N CYS A 289 -1.98 -15.49 15.11
CA CYS A 289 -3.04 -15.45 16.10
C CYS A 289 -3.05 -16.67 17.03
N CYS A 290 -3.48 -16.45 18.27
CA CYS A 290 -3.65 -17.49 19.27
C CYS A 290 -4.83 -17.19 20.20
N GLU A 291 -5.22 -18.17 21.00
CA GLU A 291 -6.10 -17.93 22.14
C GLU A 291 -5.42 -16.99 23.14
N GLU A 292 -6.21 -16.23 23.90
CA GLU A 292 -5.67 -15.27 24.88
C GLU A 292 -4.81 -15.96 25.95
N SER A 293 -5.18 -17.17 26.36
CA SER A 293 -4.44 -18.02 27.31
C SER A 293 -3.05 -18.43 26.81
N GLN A 294 -2.83 -18.43 25.49
CA GLN A 294 -1.58 -18.82 24.85
C GLN A 294 -0.71 -17.62 24.46
N LEU A 295 -1.17 -16.39 24.71
CA LEU A 295 -0.50 -15.19 24.26
C LEU A 295 0.79 -14.94 25.05
N LYS A 296 1.92 -14.95 24.34
CA LYS A 296 3.23 -14.63 24.94
C LYS A 296 3.29 -13.18 25.41
N PHE A 297 3.98 -12.96 26.54
CA PHE A 297 4.10 -11.65 27.19
C PHE A 297 4.58 -10.54 26.24
N GLU A 298 5.54 -10.84 25.36
CA GLU A 298 6.11 -9.89 24.38
C GLU A 298 5.10 -9.30 23.39
N PHE A 299 3.94 -9.96 23.20
CA PHE A 299 2.88 -9.52 22.29
C PHE A 299 1.68 -8.92 23.00
N LYS A 300 1.62 -8.95 24.34
CA LYS A 300 0.41 -8.60 25.11
C LYS A 300 -0.13 -7.21 24.78
N ASP A 301 0.74 -6.21 24.68
CA ASP A 301 0.35 -4.82 24.40
C ASP A 301 0.04 -4.54 22.92
N LYS A 302 0.44 -5.45 22.02
CA LYS A 302 0.30 -5.30 20.56
C LYS A 302 -0.85 -6.13 20.01
N ALA A 303 -1.25 -7.17 20.74
CA ALA A 303 -2.29 -8.08 20.32
C ALA A 303 -3.67 -7.44 20.44
N LYS A 304 -4.54 -7.74 19.47
CA LYS A 304 -5.91 -7.23 19.46
C LYS A 304 -6.89 -8.35 19.18
N LEU A 305 -7.96 -8.39 19.94
CA LEU A 305 -9.05 -9.33 19.71
C LEU A 305 -9.60 -9.16 18.29
N ALA A 306 -9.75 -10.31 17.62
CA ALA A 306 -10.32 -10.44 16.30
C ALA A 306 -11.35 -11.56 16.28
N VAL A 307 -12.49 -11.31 15.64
CA VAL A 307 -13.59 -12.27 15.58
C VAL A 307 -14.03 -12.47 14.14
N THR A 308 -14.01 -13.74 13.70
CA THR A 308 -14.47 -14.13 12.36
C THR A 308 -15.36 -15.35 12.47
N ARG A 309 -16.46 -15.34 11.73
CA ARG A 309 -17.29 -16.53 11.50
C ARG A 309 -17.05 -17.07 10.11
N PHE A 310 -16.85 -18.37 10.00
CA PHE A 310 -16.65 -19.08 8.75
C PHE A 310 -17.82 -20.02 8.51
N LYS A 311 -18.30 -20.10 7.28
CA LYS A 311 -19.34 -21.02 6.85
C LYS A 311 -18.81 -21.90 5.72
N PHE A 312 -18.81 -23.21 5.93
CA PHE A 312 -18.48 -24.17 4.88
C PHE A 312 -19.48 -24.06 3.72
N LYS A 313 -19.00 -24.19 2.48
CA LYS A 313 -19.85 -24.17 1.29
C LYS A 313 -19.76 -25.43 0.46
N ARG A 314 -18.55 -25.85 0.12
CA ARG A 314 -18.31 -27.12 -0.58
C ARG A 314 -16.86 -27.51 -0.45
N TYR A 315 -16.63 -28.81 -0.52
CA TYR A 315 -15.31 -29.40 -0.73
C TYR A 315 -15.18 -29.81 -2.20
N ASP A 316 -13.99 -29.66 -2.73
CA ASP A 316 -13.58 -30.05 -4.08
C ASP A 316 -12.42 -31.04 -3.93
N ALA A 317 -12.72 -32.32 -4.17
CA ALA A 317 -11.79 -33.42 -3.98
C ALA A 317 -10.66 -33.42 -5.01
N GLU A 318 -10.90 -32.91 -6.22
CA GLU A 318 -9.89 -32.88 -7.29
C GLU A 318 -8.75 -31.92 -6.94
N SER A 319 -9.11 -30.72 -6.48
CA SER A 319 -8.11 -29.73 -6.06
C SER A 319 -7.68 -29.86 -4.60
N CYS A 320 -8.28 -30.78 -3.84
CA CYS A 320 -8.13 -30.88 -2.39
C CYS A 320 -8.34 -29.53 -1.68
N THR A 321 -9.38 -28.77 -2.09
CA THR A 321 -9.70 -27.47 -1.50
C THR A 321 -11.16 -27.34 -1.11
N SER A 322 -11.46 -26.45 -0.16
CA SER A 322 -12.82 -26.08 0.21
C SER A 322 -13.12 -24.62 -0.11
N LEU A 323 -14.36 -24.33 -0.49
CA LEU A 323 -14.88 -22.98 -0.54
C LEU A 323 -15.52 -22.63 0.81
N VAL A 324 -15.07 -21.52 1.40
CA VAL A 324 -15.52 -21.03 2.71
C VAL A 324 -16.00 -19.59 2.57
N LYS A 325 -17.16 -19.29 3.16
CA LYS A 325 -17.70 -17.94 3.27
C LYS A 325 -17.28 -17.34 4.62
N CYS A 326 -16.64 -16.18 4.61
CA CYS A 326 -16.05 -15.56 5.79
C CYS A 326 -16.80 -14.27 6.15
N TYR A 327 -17.15 -14.14 7.42
CA TYR A 327 -17.84 -12.99 8.00
C TYR A 327 -16.96 -12.39 9.12
N PRO A 328 -16.05 -11.47 8.80
CA PRO A 328 -15.25 -10.79 9.82
C PRO A 328 -16.13 -9.81 10.58
N LEU A 329 -16.26 -10.03 11.90
CA LEU A 329 -17.00 -9.15 12.82
C LEU A 329 -16.11 -8.02 13.37
N THR A 330 -14.79 -8.12 13.12
CA THR A 330 -13.79 -7.09 13.38
C THR A 330 -13.00 -6.80 12.10
N GLY A 331 -12.04 -5.87 12.13
CA GLY A 331 -11.21 -5.53 10.96
C GLY A 331 -9.73 -5.43 11.28
N ARG A 332 -9.07 -6.54 11.61
CA ARG A 332 -7.61 -6.59 11.80
C ARG A 332 -6.88 -6.95 10.51
N THR A 333 -5.62 -6.53 10.39
CA THR A 333 -4.74 -6.88 9.27
C THR A 333 -4.64 -8.40 9.14
N HIS A 334 -4.80 -8.92 7.92
CA HIS A 334 -4.73 -10.36 7.60
C HIS A 334 -5.70 -11.26 8.39
N GLN A 335 -6.73 -10.71 9.04
CA GLN A 335 -7.58 -11.44 9.99
C GLN A 335 -8.15 -12.77 9.47
N ILE A 336 -8.70 -12.76 8.25
CA ILE A 336 -9.26 -13.98 7.65
C ILE A 336 -8.18 -15.02 7.39
N ARG A 337 -7.02 -14.58 6.88
CA ARG A 337 -5.88 -15.45 6.54
C ARG A 337 -5.33 -16.16 7.77
N VAL A 338 -5.02 -15.41 8.83
CA VAL A 338 -4.43 -15.96 10.05
C VAL A 338 -5.41 -16.85 10.80
N HIS A 339 -6.70 -16.50 10.86
CA HIS A 339 -7.72 -17.37 11.47
C HIS A 339 -7.89 -18.69 10.69
N LEU A 340 -7.94 -18.64 9.36
CA LEU A 340 -8.04 -19.85 8.52
C LEU A 340 -6.80 -20.75 8.66
N LYS A 341 -5.61 -20.15 8.70
CA LYS A 341 -4.36 -20.87 9.01
C LYS A 341 -4.40 -21.51 10.39
N HIS A 342 -4.87 -20.78 11.41
CA HIS A 342 -5.00 -21.28 12.79
C HIS A 342 -5.98 -22.46 12.88
N LEU A 343 -7.06 -22.46 12.09
CA LEU A 343 -7.98 -23.60 11.99
C LEU A 343 -7.37 -24.82 11.27
N GLY A 344 -6.17 -24.70 10.69
CA GLY A 344 -5.52 -25.75 9.89
C GLY A 344 -5.90 -25.74 8.41
N PHE A 345 -6.64 -24.74 7.94
CA PHE A 345 -7.14 -24.63 6.56
C PHE A 345 -6.68 -23.31 5.92
N PRO A 346 -5.37 -23.11 5.68
CA PRO A 346 -4.86 -21.88 5.06
C PRO A 346 -5.47 -21.66 3.67
N ILE A 347 -5.55 -20.40 3.25
CA ILE A 347 -5.98 -20.06 1.89
C ILE A 347 -5.02 -20.69 0.88
N ALA A 348 -5.55 -21.28 -0.19
CA ALA A 348 -4.81 -22.21 -1.06
C ALA A 348 -3.49 -21.66 -1.65
N ASN A 349 -3.45 -20.36 -1.94
CA ASN A 349 -2.31 -19.67 -2.55
C ASN A 349 -1.71 -18.60 -1.62
N ASP A 350 -1.91 -18.74 -0.32
CA ASP A 350 -1.34 -17.86 0.69
C ASP A 350 0.06 -18.35 1.05
N GLN A 351 1.08 -17.59 0.64
CA GLN A 351 2.51 -17.93 0.82
C GLN A 351 3.03 -17.44 2.17
#